data_AF-A0A972I5E7-F1
#
_entry.id   AF-A0A972I5E7-F1
#
_cell.length_a   1.000
_cell.length_b   1.000
_cell.length_c   1.000
_cell.angle_alpha   90.00
_cell.angle_beta   90.00
_cell.angle_gamma   90.00
#
_symmetry.space_group_name_H-M   'P 1'
#
loop_
_entity.id
_entity.type
_entity.pdbx_description
1 polymer ?
#
loop_
_entity_poly.entity_id
_entity_poly.type
_entity_poly.pdbx_seq_one_letter_code
_entity_poly.pdbx_strand_id
1 'polypeptide(L)'
;MVELREINEKNFNECIALELTEEQSEFIASNIYSLAEAYAITNSGINKPMTYGIYNDGTMVGFIMVVYQPIDENDPDDSEFQHYILGFVRIASCF
;
A
#
# COMPACT_ATOMS: atom_id res chain seq x y z
N MET A 1 13.24 -9.57 13.61
CA MET A 1 12.47 -10.44 12.69
C MET A 1 11.51 -9.56 11.93
N VAL A 2 11.48 -9.67 10.60
CA VAL A 2 10.58 -8.87 9.75
C VAL A 2 9.32 -9.66 9.46
N GLU A 3 8.16 -9.02 9.59
CA GLU A 3 6.84 -9.61 9.33
C GLU A 3 5.92 -8.62 8.63
N LEU A 4 4.97 -9.14 7.85
CA LEU A 4 3.89 -8.37 7.25
C LEU A 4 2.59 -8.68 7.99
N ARG A 5 1.87 -7.64 8.42
CA ARG A 5 0.57 -7.78 9.08
C ARG A 5 -0.47 -7.00 8.31
N GLU A 6 -1.59 -7.63 7.96
CA GLU A 6 -2.69 -6.97 7.25
C GLU A 6 -3.19 -5.76 8.05
N ILE A 7 -3.44 -4.65 7.36
CA ILE A 7 -3.99 -3.45 8.00
C ILE A 7 -5.44 -3.70 8.39
N ASN A 8 -5.78 -3.38 9.64
CA ASN A 8 -7.10 -3.51 10.23
C ASN A 8 -7.32 -2.44 11.30
N GLU A 9 -8.46 -2.47 11.98
CA GLU A 9 -8.85 -1.47 12.98
C GLU A 9 -7.86 -1.35 14.17
N LYS A 10 -7.06 -2.39 14.43
CA LYS A 10 -6.14 -2.45 15.57
C LYS A 10 -4.79 -1.79 15.27
N ASN A 11 -4.34 -1.79 14.01
CA ASN A 11 -3.02 -1.27 13.61
C ASN A 11 -3.08 -0.09 12.63
N PHE A 12 -4.27 0.28 12.16
CA PHE A 12 -4.45 1.43 11.26
C PHE A 12 -3.89 2.74 11.84
N ASN A 13 -4.13 3.01 13.14
CA ASN A 13 -3.63 4.23 13.78
C ASN A 13 -2.10 4.29 13.84
N GLU A 14 -1.44 3.15 14.11
CA GLU A 14 0.03 3.03 14.06
C GLU A 14 0.54 3.33 12.64
N CYS A 15 -0.14 2.80 11.62
CA CYS A 15 0.21 3.00 10.23
C CYS A 15 0.10 4.46 9.77
N ILE A 16 -0.97 5.18 10.11
CA ILE A 16 -1.13 6.59 9.68
C ILE A 16 -0.22 7.55 10.46
N ALA A 17 0.28 7.14 11.63
CA ALA A 17 1.19 7.91 12.46
C ALA A 17 2.67 7.76 12.02
N LEU A 18 2.97 6.88 11.06
CA LEU A 18 4.32 6.79 10.49
C LEU A 18 4.67 8.10 9.78
N GLU A 19 5.64 8.82 10.35
CA GLU A 19 6.18 10.05 9.77
C GLU A 19 7.18 9.71 8.65
N LEU A 20 7.07 10.44 7.55
CA LEU A 20 8.05 10.40 6.47
C LEU A 20 9.19 11.38 6.79
N THR A 21 10.38 11.13 6.28
CA THR A 21 11.39 12.20 6.23
C THR A 21 10.88 13.35 5.35
N GLU A 22 11.40 14.56 5.55
CA GLU A 22 11.05 15.71 4.72
C GLU A 22 11.27 15.40 3.23
N GLU A 23 12.38 14.75 2.87
CA GLU A 23 12.71 14.35 1.50
C GLU A 23 11.71 13.34 0.91
N GLN A 24 11.22 12.39 1.71
CA GLN A 24 10.20 11.43 1.28
C GLN A 24 8.81 12.09 1.15
N SER A 25 8.49 13.06 2.01
CA SER A 25 7.17 13.71 2.04
C SER A 25 6.84 14.51 0.78
N GLU A 26 7.85 14.94 0.02
CA GLU A 26 7.66 15.68 -1.24
C GLU A 26 7.20 14.79 -2.41
N PHE A 27 7.58 13.50 -2.40
CA PHE A 27 7.34 12.59 -3.53
C PHE A 27 6.42 11.41 -3.19
N ILE A 28 6.17 11.16 -1.91
CA ILE A 28 5.37 10.04 -1.42
C ILE A 28 4.11 10.60 -0.77
N ALA A 29 2.94 10.11 -1.20
CA ALA A 29 1.67 10.47 -0.58
C ALA A 29 1.67 10.10 0.92
N SER A 30 0.65 10.44 1.70
CA SER A 30 0.54 10.00 3.11
C SER A 30 -0.07 8.59 3.24
N ASN A 31 0.17 7.89 4.35
CA ASN A 31 -0.36 6.52 4.52
C ASN A 31 -1.89 6.55 4.58
N ILE A 32 -2.46 7.62 5.13
CA ILE A 32 -3.89 7.89 5.11
C ILE A 32 -4.43 8.04 3.68
N TYR A 33 -3.70 8.69 2.77
CA TYR A 33 -4.09 8.78 1.36
C TYR A 33 -4.11 7.41 0.70
N SER A 34 -3.05 6.61 0.85
CA SER A 34 -2.99 5.26 0.26
C SER A 34 -4.07 4.33 0.80
N LEU A 35 -4.44 4.45 2.08
CA LEU A 35 -5.54 3.67 2.66
C LEU A 35 -6.91 4.14 2.14
N ALA A 36 -7.10 5.45 1.92
CA ALA A 36 -8.32 5.97 1.29
C ALA A 36 -8.42 5.55 -0.19
N GLU A 37 -7.31 5.53 -0.91
CA GLU A 37 -7.21 5.01 -2.27
C GLU A 37 -7.57 3.52 -2.32
N ALA A 38 -7.02 2.71 -1.41
CA ALA A 38 -7.40 1.29 -1.29
C ALA A 38 -8.90 1.09 -1.07
N TYR A 39 -9.53 1.93 -0.24
CA TYR A 39 -10.98 1.91 -0.04
C TYR A 39 -11.74 2.26 -1.33
N ALA A 40 -11.33 3.31 -2.04
CA ALA A 40 -11.95 3.73 -3.30
C ALA A 40 -11.82 2.65 -4.39
N ILE A 41 -10.63 2.05 -4.52
CA ILE A 41 -10.36 0.93 -5.44
C ILE A 41 -11.24 -0.27 -5.11
N THR A 42 -11.34 -0.62 -3.82
CA THR A 42 -12.21 -1.73 -3.38
C THR A 42 -13.67 -1.49 -3.76
N ASN A 43 -14.15 -0.25 -3.65
CA ASN A 43 -15.52 0.11 -4.02
C ASN A 43 -15.78 0.10 -5.54
N SER A 44 -14.76 0.25 -6.39
CA SER A 44 -14.95 0.13 -7.84
C SER A 44 -15.20 -1.32 -8.27
N GLY A 45 -14.74 -2.29 -7.48
CA GLY A 45 -14.94 -3.72 -7.72
C GLY A 45 -14.08 -4.32 -8.84
N ILE A 46 -13.23 -3.52 -9.48
CA ILE A 46 -12.36 -3.96 -10.59
C ILE A 46 -11.05 -4.54 -10.05
N ASN A 47 -10.40 -3.78 -9.17
CA ASN A 47 -9.09 -4.12 -8.61
C ASN A 47 -9.21 -4.50 -7.14
N LYS A 48 -8.27 -5.32 -6.66
CA LYS A 48 -8.22 -5.72 -5.25
C LYS A 48 -6.92 -5.22 -4.60
N PRO A 49 -6.98 -4.15 -3.79
CA PRO A 49 -5.84 -3.69 -3.01
C PRO A 49 -5.66 -4.60 -1.79
N MET A 50 -4.41 -4.87 -1.45
CA MET A 50 -3.98 -5.60 -0.26
C MET A 50 -2.98 -4.73 0.49
N THR A 51 -3.28 -4.40 1.74
CA THR A 51 -2.51 -3.45 2.54
C THR A 51 -1.91 -4.14 3.76
N TYR A 52 -0.62 -3.93 3.99
CA TYR A 52 0.11 -4.52 5.10
C TYR A 52 1.00 -3.48 5.80
N GLY A 53 1.08 -3.56 7.12
CA GLY A 53 2.16 -2.95 7.89
C GLY A 53 3.40 -3.83 7.82
N ILE A 54 4.57 -3.20 7.62
CA ILE A 54 5.87 -3.84 7.71
C ILE A 54 6.34 -3.68 9.15
N TYR A 55 6.59 -4.78 9.83
CA TYR A 55 7.04 -4.77 11.22
C TYR A 55 8.46 -5.32 11.33
N ASN A 56 9.27 -4.70 12.19
CA ASN A 56 10.55 -5.24 12.62
C ASN A 56 10.56 -5.36 14.16
N ASP A 57 10.73 -6.58 14.66
CA ASP A 57 10.74 -6.88 16.09
C ASP A 57 9.50 -6.36 16.85
N GLY A 58 8.33 -6.43 16.19
CA GLY A 58 7.05 -6.03 16.76
C GLY A 58 6.69 -4.55 16.61
N THR A 59 7.59 -3.70 16.11
CA THR A 59 7.35 -2.28 15.81
C THR A 59 7.02 -2.10 14.33
N MET A 60 5.96 -1.37 13.98
CA MET A 60 5.70 -1.03 12.58
C MET A 60 6.76 -0.03 12.11
N VAL A 61 7.48 -0.40 11.06
CA VAL A 61 8.52 0.42 10.43
C VAL A 61 8.14 0.82 9.00
N GLY A 62 6.98 0.41 8.52
CA GLY A 62 6.58 0.72 7.16
C GLY A 62 5.18 0.24 6.79
N PHE A 63 4.83 0.53 5.54
CA PHE A 63 3.56 0.20 4.91
C PHE A 63 3.82 -0.31 3.50
N ILE A 64 3.08 -1.34 3.09
CA ILE A 64 3.03 -1.79 1.70
C ILE A 64 1.60 -1.95 1.24
N MET A 65 1.31 -1.41 0.05
CA MET A 65 0.08 -1.69 -0.68
C MET A 65 0.43 -2.40 -1.98
N VAL A 66 -0.27 -3.51 -2.25
CA VAL A 66 -0.21 -4.26 -3.50
C VAL A 66 -1.59 -4.25 -4.12
N VAL A 67 -1.70 -3.81 -5.37
CA VAL A 67 -2.96 -3.87 -6.12
C VAL A 67 -2.85 -4.94 -7.19
N TYR A 68 -3.82 -5.85 -7.23
CA TYR A 68 -4.00 -6.75 -8.35
C TYR A 68 -4.95 -6.10 -9.37
N GLN A 69 -4.44 -5.90 -10.58
CA GLN A 69 -5.21 -5.45 -11.73
C GLN A 69 -5.49 -6.64 -12.65
N PRO A 70 -6.77 -7.06 -12.82
CA PRO A 70 -7.14 -8.01 -13.86
C PRO A 70 -7.04 -7.36 -15.24
N ILE A 71 -6.94 -8.19 -16.29
CA ILE A 71 -6.98 -7.73 -17.68
C ILE A 71 -8.31 -7.02 -17.93
N ASP A 72 -8.27 -5.77 -18.41
CA ASP A 72 -9.44 -5.10 -18.96
C ASP A 72 -9.55 -5.42 -20.45
N GLU A 73 -10.51 -6.28 -20.83
CA GLU A 73 -10.75 -6.64 -22.23
C GLU A 73 -11.15 -5.44 -23.11
N ASN A 74 -11.54 -4.30 -22.51
CA ASN A 74 -11.88 -3.08 -23.22
C ASN A 74 -10.70 -2.14 -23.42
N ASP A 75 -9.55 -2.42 -22.80
CA ASP A 75 -8.32 -1.68 -22.99
C ASP A 75 -7.39 -2.44 -23.97
N PRO A 76 -7.23 -1.95 -25.22
CA PRO A 76 -6.39 -2.63 -26.21
C PRO A 76 -4.90 -2.63 -25.84
N ASP A 77 -4.48 -1.80 -24.88
CA ASP A 77 -3.10 -1.76 -24.36
C ASP A 77 -2.87 -2.82 -23.26
N ASP A 78 -3.95 -3.39 -22.66
CA ASP A 78 -3.91 -4.54 -21.75
C ASP A 78 -3.70 -5.86 -22.54
N SER A 79 -2.56 -5.93 -23.24
CA SER A 79 -2.14 -7.14 -23.97
C SER A 79 -1.75 -8.27 -23.00
N GLU A 80 -2.29 -9.46 -23.27
CA GLU A 80 -2.24 -10.68 -22.45
C GLU A 80 -0.96 -10.85 -21.59
N PHE A 81 -1.16 -11.07 -20.29
CA PHE A 81 -0.17 -11.45 -19.26
C PHE A 81 0.59 -10.36 -18.50
N GLN A 82 0.12 -9.12 -18.44
CA GLN A 82 0.68 -8.14 -17.48
C GLN A 82 -0.16 -8.08 -16.19
N HIS A 83 0.10 -9.01 -15.27
CA HIS A 83 -0.35 -8.82 -13.89
C HIS A 83 0.51 -7.71 -13.26
N TYR A 84 0.08 -6.45 -13.39
CA TYR A 84 0.78 -5.35 -12.73
C TYR A 84 0.55 -5.43 -11.22
N ILE A 85 1.61 -5.73 -10.48
CA ILE A 85 1.67 -5.47 -9.06
C ILE A 85 2.16 -4.04 -8.91
N LEU A 86 1.23 -3.10 -8.68
CA LEU A 86 1.62 -1.77 -8.22
C LEU A 86 1.92 -1.86 -6.72
N GLY A 87 3.22 -1.90 -6.40
CA GLY A 87 3.73 -1.97 -5.04
C GLY A 87 4.18 -0.60 -4.56
N PHE A 88 3.42 0.01 -3.65
CA PHE A 88 3.91 1.17 -2.89
C PHE A 88 4.56 0.66 -1.62
N VAL A 89 5.88 0.75 -1.51
CA VAL A 89 6.60 0.44 -0.27
C VAL A 89 7.01 1.74 0.39
N ARG A 90 6.69 1.86 1.67
CA ARG A 90 7.10 2.96 2.51
C ARG A 90 7.77 2.38 3.73
N ILE A 91 8.99 2.83 3.97
CA ILE A 91 9.72 2.50 5.19
C ILE A 91 9.87 3.84 5.89
N ALA A 92 9.21 3.98 7.04
CA ALA A 92 9.51 5.09 7.94
C ALA A 92 11.00 5.00 8.23
N SER A 93 11.72 6.08 7.99
CA SER A 93 13.17 6.17 8.15
C SER A 93 13.62 5.45 9.43
N CYS A 94 14.17 4.25 9.26
CA CYS A 94 14.86 3.57 10.33
C CYS A 94 16.25 4.21 10.41
N PHE A 95 16.50 4.86 11.56
CA PHE A 95 17.76 5.43 12.05
C PHE A 95 18.13 6.85 11.60
#